data_AF-A0A067K2N6-F1
#
_entry.id   AF-A0A067K2N6-F1
#
_cell.length_a   1.000
_cell.length_b   1.000
_cell.length_c   1.000
_cell.angle_alpha   90.00
_cell.angle_beta   90.00
_cell.angle_gamma   90.00
#
_symmetry.space_group_name_H-M   'P 1'
#
loop_
_entity.id
_entity.type
_entity.pdbx_description
1 polymer ?
#
loop_
_entity_poly.entity_id
_entity_poly.type
_entity_poly.pdbx_seq_one_letter_code
_entity_poly.pdbx_strand_id
1 'polypeptide(L)' 'MTDGIAWSVGEAASFRRFKLPENADTDEIKCSLENGVLSVLVPKKHAEQSQRNVRYIDLA' A
#
# COMPACT_ATOMS: atom_id res chain seq x y z
N MET A 1 -22.44 -16.38 -3.04
CA MET A 1 -21.84 -16.12 -4.37
C MET A 1 -20.33 -16.31 -4.19
N THR A 2 -19.83 -17.40 -4.77
CA THR A 2 -18.45 -17.91 -4.80
C THR A 2 -17.71 -18.08 -3.46
N ASP A 3 -18.18 -19.03 -2.63
CA ASP A 3 -17.27 -19.86 -1.83
C ASP A 3 -16.66 -20.88 -2.78
N GLY A 4 -15.40 -20.69 -3.17
CA GLY A 4 -14.79 -21.50 -4.22
C GLY A 4 -13.31 -21.24 -4.41
N ILE A 5 -12.52 -21.30 -3.35
CA ILE A 5 -11.09 -21.60 -3.49
C ILE A 5 -10.73 -22.63 -2.41
N ALA A 6 -10.65 -23.90 -2.81
CA ALA A 6 -9.97 -24.92 -2.02
C ALA A 6 -8.46 -24.73 -2.25
N TRP A 7 -7.77 -24.07 -1.32
CA TRP A 7 -6.31 -23.98 -1.35
C TRP A 7 -5.76 -25.21 -0.63
N SER A 8 -5.18 -26.14 -1.37
CA SER A 8 -4.21 -27.08 -0.79
C SER A 8 -2.89 -26.33 -0.61
N VAL A 9 -2.79 -25.54 0.45
CA VAL A 9 -1.52 -24.89 0.78
C VAL A 9 -0.63 -25.90 1.47
N GLY A 10 0.50 -26.24 0.84
CA GLY A 10 1.57 -27.01 1.47
C GLY A 10 2.13 -26.31 2.72
N GLU A 11 2.98 -27.01 3.46
CA GLU A 11 3.35 -26.92 4.89
C GLU A 11 3.53 -25.54 5.58
N ALA A 12 3.50 -24.39 4.88
CA ALA A 12 3.31 -23.09 5.53
C ALA A 12 2.70 -22.03 4.59
N ALA A 13 1.37 -21.87 4.63
CA ALA A 13 0.69 -20.69 4.09
C ALA A 13 0.85 -19.49 5.04
N SER A 14 1.27 -18.33 4.54
CA SER A 14 1.19 -17.09 5.31
C SER A 14 0.40 -16.03 4.55
N PHE A 15 -0.71 -15.61 5.15
CA PHE A 15 -1.49 -14.48 4.67
C PHE A 15 -1.19 -13.24 5.51
N ARG A 16 -0.97 -12.11 4.83
CA ARG A 16 -0.83 -10.80 5.46
C ARG A 16 -1.87 -9.86 4.84
N ARG A 17 -2.71 -9.24 5.66
CA ARG A 17 -3.70 -8.25 5.23
C ARG A 17 -3.28 -6.89 5.76
N PHE A 18 -3.22 -5.90 4.89
CA PHE A 18 -2.94 -4.52 5.23
C PHE A 18 -4.15 -3.66 4.85
N LYS A 19 -4.48 -2.67 5.68
CA LYS A 19 -5.44 -1.62 5.29
C LYS A 19 -4.67 -0.59 4.47
N LEU A 20 -5.13 -0.32 3.27
CA LEU A 20 -4.57 0.74 2.45
C LEU A 20 -5.10 2.10 2.92
N PRO A 21 -4.31 3.17 2.79
CA PRO A 21 -4.81 4.52 2.99
C PRO A 21 -5.87 4.87 1.93
N GLU A 22 -6.75 5.83 2.23
CA GLU A 22 -7.83 6.25 1.33
C GLU A 22 -7.34 6.78 -0.03
N ASN A 23 -6.15 7.37 -0.04
CA ASN A 23 -5.51 7.90 -1.23
C ASN A 23 -4.55 6.90 -1.91
N ALA A 24 -4.63 5.61 -1.61
CA ALA A 24 -3.87 4.62 -2.35
C ALA A 24 -4.33 4.55 -3.81
N ASP A 25 -3.39 4.46 -4.73
CA ASP A 25 -3.64 4.09 -6.11
C ASP A 25 -3.53 2.57 -6.24
N THR A 26 -4.67 1.89 -6.27
CA THR A 26 -4.74 0.43 -6.26
C THR A 26 -4.36 -0.19 -7.59
N ASP A 27 -4.53 0.56 -8.69
CA ASP A 27 -4.30 0.07 -10.04
C ASP A 27 -2.80 0.02 -10.35
N GLU A 28 -1.99 0.79 -9.63
CA GLU A 28 -0.53 0.87 -9.80
C GLU A 28 0.28 0.13 -8.71
N ILE A 29 -0.34 -0.75 -7.93
CA ILE A 29 0.39 -1.55 -6.93
C ILE A 29 1.41 -2.47 -7.63
N LYS A 30 2.64 -2.49 -7.11
CA LYS A 30 3.74 -3.33 -7.61
C LYS A 30 4.32 -4.18 -6.49
N CYS A 31 4.85 -5.34 -6.82
CA CYS A 31 5.58 -6.18 -5.87
C CYS A 31 6.84 -6.79 -6.50
N SER A 32 7.85 -7.04 -5.66
CA SER A 32 9.07 -7.77 -6.02
C SER A 32 9.50 -8.67 -4.86
N LEU A 33 10.13 -9.80 -5.20
CA LEU A 33 10.69 -10.73 -4.22
C LEU A 33 12.19 -10.86 -4.49
N GLU A 34 12.99 -10.32 -3.59
CA GLU A 34 14.46 -10.29 -3.73
C GLU A 34 15.10 -10.72 -2.42
N ASN A 35 16.04 -11.66 -2.49
CA ASN A 35 16.78 -12.17 -1.31
C ASN A 35 15.86 -12.63 -0.15
N GLY A 36 14.70 -13.20 -0.48
CA GLY A 36 13.71 -13.64 0.51
C GLY A 36 12.83 -12.54 1.11
N VAL A 37 12.93 -11.30 0.62
CA VAL A 37 12.11 -10.16 1.07
C VAL A 37 11.05 -9.83 0.02
N LEU A 38 9.79 -9.97 0.41
CA LEU A 38 8.65 -9.51 -0.39
C LEU A 38 8.46 -8.01 -0.17
N SER A 39 8.80 -7.20 -1.18
CA SER A 39 8.56 -5.76 -1.20
C SER A 39 7.26 -5.48 -1.93
N VAL A 40 6.39 -4.67 -1.33
CA VAL A 40 5.12 -4.23 -1.91
C VAL A 40 5.11 -2.71 -1.95
N LEU A 41 4.98 -2.15 -3.14
CA LEU A 41 4.91 -0.71 -3.38
C LEU A 41 3.45 -0.34 -3.67
N VAL A 42 2.91 0.55 -2.85
CA VAL A 42 1.55 1.10 -2.98
C VAL A 42 1.67 2.59 -3.29
N PRO A 43 1.50 3.00 -4.55
CA PRO A 43 1.52 4.42 -4.91
C PRO A 43 0.36 5.16 -4.24
N LYS A 44 0.53 6.47 -4.06
CA LYS A 44 -0.56 7.37 -3.67
C LYS A 44 -1.11 8.02 -4.91
N LYS A 45 -2.43 8.15 -4.98
CA LYS A 45 -3.11 8.99 -5.96
C LYS A 45 -2.53 10.41 -5.91
N HIS A 46 -2.41 11.02 -7.07
CA HIS A 46 -1.91 12.39 -7.18
C HIS A 46 -2.79 13.30 -6.31
N ALA A 47 -2.21 13.87 -5.25
CA ALA A 47 -2.90 14.88 -4.47
C ALA A 47 -2.95 16.15 -5.32
N GLU A 48 -4.13 16.75 -5.49
CA GLU A 48 -4.16 18.17 -5.85
C GLU A 48 -3.29 18.90 -4.83
N GLN A 49 -2.29 19.64 -5.32
CA GLN A 49 -1.44 20.46 -4.47
C GLN A 49 -2.34 21.51 -3.83
N SER A 50 -2.90 21.21 -2.66
CA SER A 50 -3.40 22.26 -1.78
C SER A 50 -2.21 23.21 -1.60
N GLN A 51 -2.38 24.45 -2.05
CA GLN A 51 -1.38 25.49 -1.88
C GLN A 51 -1.12 25.57 -0.38
N ARG A 52 -0.04 24.93 0.10
CA ARG A 52 0.30 24.95 1.52
C ARG A 52 0.54 26.40 1.86
N ASN A 53 -0.38 27.00 2.62
CA ASN A 53 -0.20 28.33 3.19
C ASN A 53 0.81 28.22 4.34
N VAL A 54 2.07 27.96 3.99
CA VAL A 54 3.17 27.92 4.95
C VAL A 54 3.43 29.35 5.38
N ARG A 55 3.13 29.66 6.64
CA ARG A 55 3.44 30.95 7.25
C ARG A 55 4.64 30.78 8.16
N TYR A 56 5.66 31.58 7.94
CA TYR A 56 6.75 31.73 8.88
C TYR A 56 6.27 32.62 10.03
N ILE A 57 6.57 32.22 11.26
CA ILE A 57 6.38 33.05 12.45
C ILE A 57 7.78 33.29 12.99
N ASP A 58 8.19 34.55 13.02
CA ASP A 58 9.44 34.92 13.66
C ASP A 58 9.26 34.85 15.18
N LEU A 59 10.19 34.17 15.85
CA LEU A 59 10.33 34.20 17.30
C LEU A 59 11.43 35.23 17.63
N ALA A 60 11.05 36.27 18.38
CA ALA A 60 11.95 37.30 18.89
C ALA A 60 12.39 36.99 20.33
#